data_AF-I3C2Q9-F1
#
_entry.id   AF-I3C2Q9-F1
#
_cell.length_a   1.000
_cell.length_b   1.000
_cell.length_c   1.000
_cell.angle_alpha   90.00
_cell.angle_beta   90.00
_cell.angle_gamma   90.00
#
_symmetry.space_group_name_H-M   'P 1'
#
loop_
_entity.id
_entity.type
_entity.pdbx_description
1 polymer ?
#
loop_
_entity_poly.entity_id
_entity_poly.type
_entity_poly.pdbx_seq_one_letter_code
_entity_poly.pdbx_strand_id
1 'polypeptide(L)'
;MNPWDKIFKENFELALSQAEDQYSEVASDLNLRARANCNLLLNNYQSALNDYSDLFTRNSDTNQLGDVLCLKIGLCYYALKDYELAKKYFAYPLTNKTKVIYTSGIFRPPSFLLLISKIFKDSKLEKITMKELNKSHLTVPKYLTDRITESELKEELEHIENETLRNRSECVFEFYKAVKYFGNGTNSKYISHLEECERIKGKYLEFEYYFAKVELDKLKEKST
;
A
#
# COMPACT_ATOMS: atom_id res chain seq x y z
N MET A 1 18.07 8.77 -18.65
CA MET A 1 17.06 7.72 -18.94
C MET A 1 16.13 7.64 -17.75
N ASN A 2 14.82 7.69 -17.92
CA ASN A 2 13.89 7.90 -16.80
C ASN A 2 13.84 6.65 -15.87
N PRO A 3 14.14 6.75 -14.56
CA PRO A 3 14.11 5.61 -13.64
C PRO A 3 12.72 4.96 -13.58
N TRP A 4 11.66 5.73 -13.83
CA TRP A 4 10.29 5.21 -13.86
C TRP A 4 10.10 4.15 -14.96
N ASP A 5 10.77 4.26 -16.11
CA ASP A 5 10.70 3.24 -17.17
C ASP A 5 11.24 1.89 -16.71
N LYS A 6 12.21 1.90 -15.78
CA LYS A 6 12.81 0.71 -15.19
C LYS A 6 11.95 0.15 -14.06
N ILE A 7 11.35 1.02 -13.24
CA ILE A 7 10.31 0.64 -12.28
C ILE A 7 9.17 -0.07 -12.99
N PHE A 8 8.69 0.46 -14.13
CA PHE A 8 7.59 -0.15 -14.87
C PHE A 8 7.93 -1.55 -15.44
N LYS A 9 9.22 -1.85 -15.58
CA LYS A 9 9.75 -3.14 -16.03
C LYS A 9 10.20 -4.05 -14.88
N GLU A 10 9.87 -3.67 -13.64
CA GLU A 10 10.27 -4.38 -12.42
C GLU A 10 11.80 -4.57 -12.27
N ASN A 11 12.60 -3.67 -12.86
CA ASN A 11 14.07 -3.65 -12.70
C ASN A 11 14.45 -2.57 -11.69
N PHE A 12 14.27 -2.89 -10.41
CA PHE A 12 14.36 -1.91 -9.33
C PHE A 12 15.80 -1.53 -8.99
N GLU A 13 16.77 -2.43 -9.17
CA GLU A 13 18.19 -2.15 -8.94
C GLU A 13 18.70 -1.12 -9.96
N LEU A 14 18.40 -1.31 -11.24
CA LEU A 14 18.77 -0.35 -12.27
C LEU A 14 18.00 0.97 -12.11
N ALA A 15 16.72 0.89 -11.73
CA ALA A 15 15.93 2.08 -11.43
C ALA A 15 16.52 2.89 -10.27
N LEU A 16 16.97 2.21 -9.21
CA LEU A 16 17.59 2.82 -8.04
C LEU A 16 18.86 3.57 -8.43
N SER A 17 19.78 2.89 -9.11
CA SER A 17 21.03 3.50 -9.59
C SER A 17 20.76 4.73 -10.47
N GLN A 18 19.81 4.63 -11.40
CA GLN A 18 19.44 5.77 -12.25
C GLN A 18 18.82 6.94 -11.47
N ALA A 19 18.03 6.65 -10.43
CA ALA A 19 17.42 7.68 -9.58
C ALA A 19 18.46 8.36 -8.68
N GLU A 20 19.45 7.63 -8.20
CA GLU A 20 20.57 8.16 -7.40
C GLU A 20 21.46 9.08 -8.23
N ASP A 21 21.87 8.64 -9.42
CA ASP A 21 22.66 9.45 -10.37
C ASP A 21 21.90 10.75 -10.69
N GLN A 22 20.62 10.66 -11.07
CA GLN A 22 19.81 11.82 -11.41
C GLN A 22 19.53 12.75 -10.23
N TYR A 23 19.39 12.22 -9.02
CA TYR A 23 19.22 13.06 -7.84
C TYR A 23 20.50 13.82 -7.51
N SER A 24 21.67 13.21 -7.75
CA SER A 24 22.96 13.87 -7.56
C SER A 24 23.18 15.04 -8.53
N GLU A 25 22.67 14.91 -9.76
CA GLU A 25 22.70 15.97 -10.78
C GLU A 25 21.61 17.03 -10.54
N VAL A 26 20.39 16.58 -10.22
CA VAL A 26 19.20 17.42 -10.02
C VAL A 26 18.38 16.88 -8.85
N ALA A 27 18.49 17.56 -7.70
CA ALA A 27 17.73 17.26 -6.49
C ALA A 27 16.24 17.63 -6.66
N SER A 28 15.49 16.77 -7.34
CA SER A 28 14.05 16.94 -7.59
C SER A 28 13.21 15.95 -6.79
N ASP A 29 11.98 16.34 -6.46
CA ASP A 29 11.01 15.47 -5.80
C ASP A 29 10.65 14.24 -6.64
N LEU A 30 10.74 14.34 -7.97
CA LEU A 30 10.50 13.20 -8.87
C LEU A 30 11.57 12.12 -8.67
N ASN A 31 12.85 12.50 -8.63
CA ASN A 31 13.97 11.60 -8.42
C ASN A 31 13.95 11.02 -7.00
N LEU A 32 13.62 11.85 -6.01
CA LEU A 32 13.50 11.42 -4.62
C LEU A 32 12.37 10.39 -4.45
N ARG A 33 11.21 10.58 -5.10
CA ARG A 33 10.12 9.60 -5.11
C ARG A 33 10.53 8.29 -5.79
N ALA A 34 11.26 8.37 -6.90
CA ALA A 34 11.76 7.18 -7.59
C ALA A 34 12.72 6.38 -6.70
N ARG A 35 13.70 7.05 -6.08
CA ARG A 35 14.65 6.44 -5.14
C ARG A 35 13.94 5.80 -3.94
N ALA A 36 13.00 6.50 -3.33
CA ALA A 36 12.22 6.00 -2.20
C ALA A 36 11.42 4.74 -2.55
N ASN A 37 10.75 4.72 -3.71
CA ASN A 37 9.99 3.56 -4.18
C ASN A 37 10.91 2.36 -4.45
N CYS A 38 12.05 2.58 -5.10
CA CYS A 38 13.00 1.50 -5.39
C CYS A 38 13.57 0.92 -4.09
N ASN A 39 13.98 1.77 -3.15
CA ASN A 39 14.44 1.33 -1.83
C ASN A 39 13.34 0.54 -1.08
N LEU A 40 12.09 0.98 -1.13
CA LEU A 40 10.97 0.22 -0.55
C LEU A 40 10.81 -1.16 -1.19
N LEU A 41 10.87 -1.23 -2.52
CA LEU A 41 10.73 -2.47 -3.30
C LEU A 41 11.89 -3.45 -3.13
N LEU A 42 13.09 -2.94 -2.85
CA LEU A 42 14.30 -3.69 -2.57
C LEU A 42 14.48 -4.00 -1.08
N ASN A 43 13.45 -3.76 -0.25
CA ASN A 43 13.45 -4.00 1.20
C ASN A 43 14.48 -3.14 1.98
N ASN A 44 14.99 -2.05 1.38
CA ASN A 44 15.83 -1.05 2.03
C ASN A 44 14.97 -0.03 2.80
N TYR A 45 14.21 -0.50 3.79
CA TYR A 45 13.14 0.29 4.43
C TYR A 45 13.64 1.56 5.12
N GLN A 46 14.84 1.56 5.72
CA GLN A 46 15.40 2.76 6.34
C GLN A 46 15.74 3.83 5.31
N SER A 47 16.35 3.44 4.18
CA SER A 47 16.65 4.37 3.08
C SER A 47 15.37 4.94 2.47
N ALA A 48 14.36 4.10 2.26
CA ALA A 48 13.05 4.53 1.79
C ALA A 48 12.39 5.51 2.77
N LEU A 49 12.44 5.23 4.08
CA LEU A 49 11.91 6.09 5.13
C LEU A 49 12.58 7.48 5.13
N ASN A 50 13.90 7.52 4.99
CA ASN A 50 14.64 8.78 4.94
C ASN A 50 14.15 9.66 3.77
N ASP A 51 14.03 9.07 2.58
CA ASP A 51 13.58 9.77 1.38
C ASP A 51 12.11 10.22 1.47
N TYR A 52 11.22 9.36 1.97
CA TYR A 52 9.82 9.73 2.17
C TYR A 52 9.64 10.81 3.25
N SER A 53 10.49 10.81 4.28
CA SER A 53 10.44 11.83 5.34
C SER A 53 10.92 13.19 4.83
N ASP A 54 11.92 13.22 3.95
CA ASP A 54 12.33 14.44 3.25
C ASP A 54 11.17 14.97 2.37
N LEU A 55 10.56 14.10 1.55
CA LEU A 55 9.37 14.45 0.77
C LEU A 55 8.21 14.96 1.64
N PHE A 56 8.00 14.35 2.82
CA PHE A 56 6.94 14.78 3.74
C PHE A 56 7.19 16.21 4.21
N THR A 57 8.42 16.52 4.59
CA THR A 57 8.82 17.85 5.06
C THR A 57 8.59 18.89 3.96
N ARG A 58 9.11 18.65 2.75
CA ARG A 58 8.93 19.54 1.58
C ARG A 58 7.46 19.78 1.21
N ASN A 59 6.63 18.74 1.28
CA ASN A 59 5.20 18.84 0.96
C ASN A 59 4.37 19.45 2.08
N SER A 60 4.83 19.34 3.33
CA SER A 60 4.14 19.95 4.48
C SER A 60 4.17 21.48 4.40
N ASP A 61 5.30 22.04 3.93
CA ASP A 61 5.50 23.47 3.76
C ASP A 61 4.63 24.06 2.63
N THR A 62 4.25 23.22 1.66
CA THR A 62 3.45 23.64 0.48
C THR A 62 1.97 23.25 0.58
N ASN A 63 1.54 22.64 1.70
CA ASN A 63 0.18 22.11 1.90
C ASN A 63 -0.25 21.13 0.77
N GLN A 64 0.71 20.39 0.18
CA GLN A 64 0.49 19.40 -0.89
C GLN A 64 0.65 17.95 -0.41
N LEU A 65 0.43 17.70 0.89
CA LEU A 65 0.66 16.38 1.46
C LEU A 65 -0.35 15.34 0.94
N GLY A 66 0.15 14.29 0.29
CA GLY A 66 -0.62 13.16 -0.23
C GLY A 66 -0.74 11.98 0.75
N ASP A 67 -1.87 11.27 0.73
CA ASP A 67 -2.15 10.14 1.64
C ASP A 67 -1.19 8.99 1.38
N VAL A 68 -0.91 8.72 0.09
CA VAL A 68 0.01 7.67 -0.35
C VAL A 68 1.41 7.86 0.25
N LEU A 69 1.87 9.10 0.44
CA LEU A 69 3.16 9.37 1.08
C LEU A 69 3.12 8.98 2.56
N CYS A 70 2.07 9.38 3.29
CA CYS A 70 1.91 9.01 4.69
C CYS A 70 1.82 7.50 4.87
N LEU A 71 1.08 6.81 3.99
CA LEU A 71 0.94 5.36 4.02
C LEU A 71 2.27 4.65 3.74
N LYS A 72 3.08 5.16 2.80
CA LYS A 72 4.42 4.64 2.51
C LYS A 72 5.37 4.82 3.69
N ILE A 73 5.31 5.95 4.39
CA ILE A 73 6.06 6.17 5.64
C ILE A 73 5.59 5.17 6.71
N GLY A 74 4.27 5.01 6.88
CA GLY A 74 3.69 4.05 7.81
C GLY A 74 4.14 2.62 7.51
N LEU A 75 4.22 2.24 6.24
CA LEU A 75 4.71 0.93 5.81
C LEU A 75 6.20 0.73 6.13
N CYS A 76 7.04 1.76 5.96
CA CYS A 76 8.44 1.68 6.34
C CYS A 76 8.59 1.46 7.85
N TYR A 77 7.91 2.26 8.68
CA TYR A 77 7.91 2.04 10.14
C TYR A 77 7.38 0.66 10.53
N TYR A 78 6.34 0.19 9.83
CA TYR A 78 5.76 -1.13 10.05
C TYR A 78 6.75 -2.27 9.76
N ALA A 79 7.51 -2.16 8.66
CA ALA A 79 8.55 -3.10 8.29
C ALA A 79 9.74 -3.05 9.27
N LEU A 80 10.10 -1.84 9.73
CA LEU A 80 11.13 -1.60 10.75
C LEU A 80 10.69 -1.92 12.19
N LYS A 81 9.47 -2.47 12.37
CA LYS A 81 8.89 -2.86 13.67
C LYS A 81 8.66 -1.70 14.65
N ASP A 82 8.68 -0.46 14.17
CA ASP A 82 8.22 0.72 14.93
C ASP A 82 6.70 0.88 14.78
N TYR A 83 5.97 0.08 15.55
CA TYR A 83 4.53 -0.03 15.42
C TYR A 83 3.75 1.21 15.88
N GLU A 84 4.30 1.97 16.81
CA GLU A 84 3.68 3.22 17.28
C GLU A 84 3.69 4.27 16.17
N LEU A 85 4.83 4.48 15.51
CA LEU A 85 4.91 5.40 14.37
C LEU A 85 4.14 4.86 13.16
N ALA A 86 4.21 3.55 12.88
CA ALA A 86 3.41 2.95 11.81
C ALA A 86 1.91 3.24 11.97
N LYS A 87 1.36 3.01 13.18
CA LYS A 87 -0.05 3.28 13.49
C LYS A 87 -0.40 4.75 13.29
N LYS A 88 0.45 5.67 13.76
CA LYS A 88 0.26 7.12 13.58
C LYS A 88 0.13 7.50 12.11
N TYR A 89 1.03 7.02 11.26
CA TYR A 89 1.04 7.36 9.83
C TYR A 89 -0.08 6.68 9.05
N PHE A 90 -0.43 5.43 9.38
CA PHE A 90 -1.59 4.77 8.76
C PHE A 90 -2.91 5.44 9.09
N ALA A 91 -3.09 5.95 10.31
CA ALA A 91 -4.30 6.64 10.73
C ALA A 91 -4.43 8.07 10.15
N TYR A 92 -3.33 8.63 9.61
CA TYR A 92 -3.26 10.01 9.14
C TYR A 92 -4.39 10.44 8.18
N PRO A 93 -4.79 9.63 7.17
CA PRO A 93 -5.86 10.00 6.24
C PRO A 93 -7.22 10.20 6.93
N LEU A 94 -7.51 9.46 8.01
CA LEU A 94 -8.77 9.62 8.75
C LEU A 94 -8.74 10.77 9.75
N THR A 95 -7.60 11.01 10.40
CA THR A 95 -7.51 12.03 11.46
C THR A 95 -7.57 13.44 10.88
N ASN A 96 -7.13 13.63 9.64
CA ASN A 96 -7.00 14.94 9.02
C ASN A 96 -8.10 15.28 8.00
N LYS A 97 -9.09 14.39 7.85
CA LYS A 97 -10.39 14.47 7.13
C LYS A 97 -10.57 15.24 5.81
N THR A 98 -9.73 16.14 5.31
CA THR A 98 -10.24 17.14 4.33
C THR A 98 -9.24 17.94 3.47
N LYS A 99 -7.99 17.51 3.23
CA LYS A 99 -7.09 18.25 2.30
C LYS A 99 -6.43 17.46 1.19
N VAL A 100 -6.71 16.16 1.09
CA VAL A 100 -5.82 15.27 0.35
C VAL A 100 -6.43 14.87 -0.99
N ILE A 101 -5.74 15.25 -2.06
CA ILE A 101 -6.12 14.90 -3.43
C ILE A 101 -5.64 13.47 -3.66
N TYR A 102 -6.60 12.56 -3.70
CA TYR A 102 -6.35 11.18 -4.03
C TYR A 102 -6.14 11.07 -5.55
N THR A 103 -4.88 11.09 -6.00
CA THR A 103 -4.54 11.23 -7.43
C THR A 103 -4.68 9.94 -8.25
N SER A 104 -5.12 8.82 -7.66
CA SER A 104 -5.36 7.59 -8.40
C SER A 104 -6.51 6.82 -7.74
N GLY A 105 -7.68 6.68 -8.36
CA GLY A 105 -8.90 6.07 -7.76
C GLY A 105 -8.83 4.58 -7.34
N ILE A 106 -7.73 4.12 -6.75
CA ILE A 106 -7.38 2.70 -6.57
C ILE A 106 -7.21 2.30 -5.10
N PHE A 107 -6.54 3.11 -4.25
CA PHE A 107 -6.46 2.85 -2.82
C PHE A 107 -7.75 3.24 -2.11
N ARG A 108 -8.18 2.38 -1.19
CA ARG A 108 -9.46 2.48 -0.48
C ARG A 108 -9.16 2.65 1.02
N PRO A 109 -8.97 3.88 1.53
CA PRO A 109 -8.46 4.09 2.89
C PRO A 109 -9.25 3.34 3.97
N PRO A 110 -10.60 3.35 3.98
CA PRO A 110 -11.35 2.59 4.98
C PRO A 110 -11.08 1.08 4.92
N SER A 111 -10.90 0.52 3.72
CA SER A 111 -10.63 -0.92 3.55
C SER A 111 -9.27 -1.30 4.14
N PHE A 112 -8.25 -0.49 3.87
CA PHE A 112 -6.92 -0.71 4.42
C PHE A 112 -6.89 -0.53 5.94
N LEU A 113 -7.59 0.46 6.46
CA LEU A 113 -7.65 0.74 7.89
C LEU A 113 -8.33 -0.36 8.71
N LEU A 114 -9.13 -1.20 8.07
CA LEU A 114 -9.68 -2.39 8.73
C LEU A 114 -8.55 -3.34 9.12
N LEU A 115 -7.62 -3.62 8.19
CA LEU A 115 -6.44 -4.43 8.49
C LEU A 115 -5.61 -3.82 9.63
N ILE A 116 -5.34 -2.52 9.55
CA ILE A 116 -4.56 -1.79 10.57
C ILE A 116 -5.21 -1.88 11.95
N SER A 117 -6.54 -1.74 12.03
CA SER A 117 -7.26 -1.89 13.29
C SER A 117 -7.11 -3.29 13.89
N LYS A 118 -7.13 -4.33 13.05
CA LYS A 118 -6.94 -5.73 13.48
C LYS A 118 -5.50 -6.00 13.92
N ILE A 119 -4.50 -5.53 13.16
CA ILE A 119 -3.07 -5.67 13.47
C ILE A 119 -2.76 -5.08 14.85
N PHE A 120 -3.24 -3.86 15.11
CA PHE A 120 -2.97 -3.15 16.37
C PHE A 120 -4.03 -3.39 17.46
N LYS A 121 -5.00 -4.30 17.22
CA LYS A 121 -6.11 -4.59 18.13
C LYS A 121 -6.84 -3.32 18.63
N ASP A 122 -7.00 -2.34 17.75
CA ASP A 122 -7.63 -1.05 18.04
C ASP A 122 -9.13 -1.12 17.74
N SER A 123 -9.91 -1.52 18.74
CA SER A 123 -11.38 -1.67 18.62
C SER A 123 -12.10 -0.36 18.32
N LYS A 124 -11.54 0.79 18.72
CA LYS A 124 -12.12 2.11 18.42
C LYS A 124 -11.94 2.44 16.94
N LEU A 125 -10.74 2.20 16.41
CA LEU A 125 -10.46 2.37 14.98
C LEU A 125 -11.30 1.40 14.16
N GLU A 126 -11.40 0.13 14.56
CA GLU A 126 -12.21 -0.89 13.88
C GLU A 126 -13.67 -0.44 13.78
N LYS A 127 -14.26 0.04 14.88
CA LYS A 127 -15.64 0.54 14.89
C LYS A 127 -15.87 1.72 13.94
N ILE A 128 -14.94 2.68 13.90
CA ILE A 128 -15.01 3.85 13.00
C ILE A 128 -14.91 3.37 11.55
N THR A 129 -13.93 2.51 11.27
CA THR A 129 -13.70 1.96 9.93
C THR A 129 -14.90 1.18 9.42
N MET A 130 -15.47 0.28 10.23
CA MET A 130 -16.68 -0.48 9.86
C MET A 130 -17.88 0.42 9.57
N LYS A 131 -18.03 1.53 10.28
CA LYS A 131 -19.08 2.53 9.99
C LYS A 131 -18.88 3.16 8.61
N GLU A 132 -17.65 3.50 8.23
CA GLU A 132 -17.36 4.08 6.91
C GLU A 132 -17.46 3.06 5.78
N LEU A 133 -17.01 1.82 6.01
CA LEU A 133 -17.16 0.73 5.03
C LEU A 133 -18.63 0.46 4.70
N ASN A 134 -19.51 0.41 5.70
CA ASN A 134 -20.94 0.17 5.51
C ASN A 134 -21.65 1.27 4.71
N LYS A 135 -21.15 2.50 4.73
CA LYS A 135 -21.69 3.61 3.90
C LYS A 135 -21.19 3.58 2.46
N SER A 136 -20.06 2.91 2.21
CA SER A 136 -19.44 2.91 0.89
C SER A 136 -20.24 2.05 -0.10
N HIS A 137 -20.32 2.54 -1.35
CA HIS A 137 -20.90 1.83 -2.48
C HIS A 137 -19.85 1.06 -3.30
N LEU A 138 -18.57 1.21 -2.96
CA LEU A 138 -17.47 0.54 -3.65
C LEU A 138 -17.43 -0.95 -3.32
N THR A 139 -16.90 -1.73 -4.25
CA THR A 139 -16.96 -3.19 -4.25
C THR A 139 -16.18 -3.85 -3.11
N VAL A 140 -14.90 -3.52 -2.94
CA VAL A 140 -14.09 -3.98 -1.79
C VAL A 140 -14.77 -3.67 -0.44
N PRO A 141 -15.23 -2.44 -0.14
CA PRO A 141 -16.01 -2.20 1.07
C PRO A 141 -17.24 -3.09 1.21
N LYS A 142 -18.03 -3.28 0.15
CA LYS A 142 -19.16 -4.22 0.17
C LYS A 142 -18.69 -5.64 0.52
N TYR A 143 -17.62 -6.12 -0.10
CA TYR A 143 -17.06 -7.46 0.12
C TYR A 143 -16.55 -7.66 1.55
N LEU A 144 -15.86 -6.66 2.12
CA LEU A 144 -15.37 -6.69 3.50
C LEU A 144 -16.51 -6.63 4.54
N THR A 145 -17.69 -6.18 4.13
CA THR A 145 -18.91 -6.11 4.97
C THR A 145 -19.96 -7.17 4.64
N ASP A 146 -19.57 -8.22 3.90
CA ASP A 146 -20.44 -9.34 3.51
C ASP A 146 -21.70 -8.96 2.70
N ARG A 147 -21.71 -7.77 2.10
CA ARG A 147 -22.83 -7.30 1.24
C ARG A 147 -22.75 -7.83 -0.18
N ILE A 148 -21.60 -8.36 -0.58
CA ILE A 148 -21.38 -9.09 -1.83
C ILE A 148 -20.47 -10.30 -1.56
N THR A 149 -20.58 -11.29 -2.43
CA THR A 149 -19.79 -12.52 -2.43
C THR A 149 -18.44 -12.34 -3.12
N GLU A 150 -17.59 -13.36 -3.02
CA GLU A 150 -16.35 -13.40 -3.81
C GLU A 150 -16.62 -13.57 -5.31
N SER A 151 -17.73 -14.21 -5.71
CA SER A 151 -18.12 -14.35 -7.12
C SER A 151 -18.38 -12.98 -7.74
N GLU A 152 -19.19 -12.16 -7.06
CA GLU A 152 -19.50 -10.79 -7.51
C GLU A 152 -18.25 -9.90 -7.55
N LEU A 153 -17.27 -10.13 -6.67
CA LEU A 153 -15.97 -9.46 -6.72
C LEU A 153 -15.17 -9.86 -7.97
N LYS A 154 -15.21 -11.14 -8.36
CA LYS A 154 -14.53 -11.65 -9.58
C LYS A 154 -15.19 -11.14 -10.85
N GLU A 155 -16.53 -11.10 -10.88
CA GLU A 155 -17.29 -10.55 -12.00
C GLU A 155 -16.84 -9.11 -12.31
N GLU A 156 -16.58 -8.26 -11.31
CA GLU A 156 -16.05 -6.91 -11.56
C GLU A 156 -14.71 -6.90 -12.29
N LEU A 157 -13.79 -7.83 -11.99
CA LEU A 157 -12.50 -7.93 -12.69
C LEU A 157 -12.68 -8.29 -14.16
N GLU A 158 -13.64 -9.16 -14.47
CA GLU A 158 -13.90 -9.63 -15.84
C GLU A 158 -14.38 -8.49 -16.75
N HIS A 159 -15.03 -7.47 -16.19
CA HIS A 159 -15.50 -6.28 -16.92
C HIS A 159 -14.39 -5.25 -17.18
N ILE A 160 -13.17 -5.43 -16.63
CA ILE A 160 -12.06 -4.49 -16.86
C ILE A 160 -11.34 -4.86 -18.16
N GLU A 161 -11.64 -4.17 -19.25
CA GLU A 161 -11.04 -4.44 -20.57
C GLU A 161 -9.52 -4.26 -20.60
N ASN A 162 -9.00 -3.21 -19.95
CA ASN A 162 -7.57 -2.92 -19.93
C ASN A 162 -6.81 -3.93 -19.05
N GLU A 163 -5.95 -4.75 -19.66
CA GLU A 163 -5.20 -5.81 -18.98
C GLU A 163 -4.33 -5.29 -17.82
N THR A 164 -3.64 -4.16 -18.00
CA THR A 164 -2.81 -3.58 -16.93
C THR A 164 -3.67 -3.16 -15.73
N LEU A 165 -4.80 -2.51 -15.98
CA LEU A 165 -5.73 -2.10 -14.92
C LEU A 165 -6.41 -3.31 -14.26
N ARG A 166 -6.68 -4.37 -15.03
CA ARG A 166 -7.23 -5.63 -14.53
C ARG A 166 -6.27 -6.28 -13.55
N ASN A 167 -5.00 -6.45 -13.94
CA ASN A 167 -3.97 -7.05 -13.07
C ASN A 167 -3.76 -6.23 -11.79
N ARG A 168 -3.76 -4.90 -11.89
CA ARG A 168 -3.67 -4.02 -10.71
C ARG A 168 -4.87 -4.21 -9.78
N SER A 169 -6.08 -4.22 -10.33
CA SER A 169 -7.31 -4.46 -9.57
C SER A 169 -7.35 -5.85 -8.94
N GLU A 170 -6.81 -6.86 -9.63
CA GLU A 170 -6.74 -8.23 -9.15
C GLU A 170 -5.87 -8.33 -7.88
N CYS A 171 -4.68 -7.70 -7.86
CA CYS A 171 -3.85 -7.67 -6.64
C CYS A 171 -4.57 -6.95 -5.50
N VAL A 172 -5.24 -5.82 -5.77
CA VAL A 172 -6.05 -5.13 -4.77
C VAL A 172 -7.13 -6.06 -4.21
N PHE A 173 -7.81 -6.83 -5.06
CA PHE A 173 -8.86 -7.75 -4.63
C PHE A 173 -8.31 -8.91 -3.81
N GLU A 174 -7.23 -9.55 -4.26
CA GLU A 174 -6.53 -10.60 -3.51
C GLU A 174 -6.07 -10.10 -2.14
N PHE A 175 -5.47 -8.91 -2.08
CA PHE A 175 -5.10 -8.29 -0.81
C PHE A 175 -6.30 -8.15 0.14
N TYR A 176 -7.45 -7.68 -0.34
CA TYR A 176 -8.63 -7.52 0.52
C TYR A 176 -9.35 -8.83 0.84
N LYS A 177 -9.22 -9.89 0.01
CA LYS A 177 -9.55 -11.26 0.42
C LYS A 177 -8.68 -11.69 1.59
N ALA A 178 -7.39 -11.41 1.55
CA ALA A 178 -6.49 -11.65 2.68
C ALA A 178 -6.97 -10.93 3.94
N VAL A 179 -7.28 -9.62 3.86
CA VAL A 179 -7.79 -8.83 5.00
C VAL A 179 -9.04 -9.44 5.64
N LYS A 180 -9.94 -10.03 4.84
CA LYS A 180 -11.13 -10.73 5.34
C LYS A 180 -10.77 -11.94 6.19
N TYR A 181 -9.76 -12.71 5.78
CA TYR A 181 -9.26 -13.89 6.51
C TYR A 181 -8.22 -13.57 7.59
N PHE A 182 -7.86 -12.30 7.79
CA PHE A 182 -6.94 -11.89 8.84
C PHE A 182 -7.55 -12.13 10.24
N GLY A 183 -6.99 -13.10 10.97
CA GLY A 183 -7.25 -13.35 12.40
C GLY A 183 -6.07 -12.94 13.27
N ASN A 184 -4.97 -13.69 13.19
CA ASN A 184 -3.70 -13.45 13.91
C ASN A 184 -2.47 -13.43 12.97
N GLY A 185 -2.69 -13.39 11.65
CA GLY A 185 -1.65 -13.46 10.62
C GLY A 185 -1.16 -14.86 10.26
N THR A 186 -1.62 -15.93 10.92
CA THR A 186 -1.18 -17.32 10.62
C THR A 186 -2.24 -18.14 9.86
N ASN A 187 -3.32 -17.50 9.41
CA ASN A 187 -4.37 -18.17 8.66
C ASN A 187 -3.86 -18.53 7.26
N SER A 188 -3.96 -19.79 6.84
CA SER A 188 -3.47 -20.23 5.53
C SER A 188 -4.13 -19.48 4.35
N LYS A 189 -5.41 -19.12 4.47
CA LYS A 189 -6.10 -18.30 3.45
C LYS A 189 -5.58 -16.87 3.42
N TYR A 190 -5.22 -16.30 4.57
CA TYR A 190 -4.59 -14.98 4.60
C TYR A 190 -3.28 -15.00 3.81
N ILE A 191 -2.42 -15.97 4.10
CA ILE A 191 -1.11 -16.13 3.45
C ILE A 191 -1.29 -16.36 1.94
N SER A 192 -2.16 -17.30 1.54
CA SER A 192 -2.34 -17.64 0.13
C SER A 192 -2.81 -16.45 -0.72
N HIS A 193 -3.67 -15.60 -0.18
CA HIS A 193 -4.14 -14.40 -0.89
C HIS A 193 -3.07 -13.30 -0.97
N LEU A 194 -2.17 -13.19 0.02
CA LEU A 194 -1.01 -12.30 -0.08
C LEU A 194 -0.03 -12.79 -1.16
N GLU A 195 0.25 -14.09 -1.20
CA GLU A 195 1.12 -14.71 -2.21
C GLU A 195 0.54 -14.52 -3.62
N GLU A 196 -0.78 -14.64 -3.78
CA GLU A 196 -1.44 -14.38 -5.06
C GLU A 196 -1.27 -12.93 -5.52
N CYS A 197 -1.48 -11.95 -4.62
CA CYS A 197 -1.23 -10.53 -4.94
C CYS A 197 0.24 -10.31 -5.33
N GLU A 198 1.20 -10.93 -4.65
CA GLU A 198 2.62 -10.81 -5.00
C GLU A 198 2.94 -11.36 -6.40
N ARG A 199 2.30 -12.46 -6.79
CA ARG A 199 2.55 -13.18 -8.05
C ARG A 199 2.04 -12.44 -9.28
N ILE A 200 0.98 -11.66 -9.17
CA ILE A 200 0.38 -10.92 -10.29
C ILE A 200 1.43 -9.97 -10.91
N LYS A 201 1.40 -9.74 -12.22
CA LYS A 201 2.35 -8.85 -12.92
C LYS A 201 1.82 -7.42 -13.00
N GLY A 202 2.67 -6.40 -12.95
CA GLY A 202 2.24 -5.00 -13.16
C GLY A 202 1.58 -4.32 -11.94
N LYS A 203 1.64 -4.99 -10.78
CA LYS A 203 1.06 -4.61 -9.49
C LYS A 203 1.86 -3.60 -8.67
N TYR A 204 3.10 -3.29 -9.05
CA TYR A 204 4.05 -2.49 -8.28
C TYR A 204 3.67 -1.03 -8.09
N LEU A 205 2.54 -0.57 -8.62
CA LEU A 205 1.99 0.76 -8.37
C LEU A 205 0.99 0.76 -7.21
N GLU A 206 0.51 -0.41 -6.80
CA GLU A 206 -0.52 -0.54 -5.78
C GLU A 206 0.09 -0.60 -4.39
N PHE A 207 -0.51 0.15 -3.47
CA PHE A 207 -0.04 0.19 -2.10
C PHE A 207 -0.20 -1.18 -1.43
N GLU A 208 -1.31 -1.85 -1.73
CA GLU A 208 -1.68 -3.19 -1.31
C GLU A 208 -0.58 -4.23 -1.63
N TYR A 209 0.07 -4.12 -2.79
CA TYR A 209 1.18 -4.99 -3.16
C TYR A 209 2.37 -4.83 -2.21
N TYR A 210 2.80 -3.59 -1.93
CA TYR A 210 3.93 -3.38 -1.03
C TYR A 210 3.63 -3.91 0.38
N PHE A 211 2.40 -3.72 0.86
CA PHE A 211 2.00 -4.24 2.16
C PHE A 211 2.01 -5.77 2.17
N ALA A 212 1.48 -6.41 1.13
CA ALA A 212 1.52 -7.87 1.00
C ALA A 212 2.95 -8.42 1.06
N LYS A 213 3.88 -7.79 0.33
CA LYS A 213 5.30 -8.16 0.34
C LYS A 213 5.91 -8.06 1.74
N VAL A 214 5.71 -6.95 2.44
CA VAL A 214 6.22 -6.74 3.80
C VAL A 214 5.64 -7.77 4.78
N GLU A 215 4.35 -8.10 4.68
CA GLU A 215 3.75 -9.14 5.50
C GLU A 215 4.35 -10.52 5.22
N LEU A 216 4.49 -10.90 3.96
CA LEU A 216 5.08 -12.18 3.58
C LEU A 216 6.52 -12.32 4.07
N ASP A 217 7.33 -11.26 3.96
CA ASP A 217 8.71 -11.28 4.46
C ASP A 217 8.76 -11.42 5.99
N LYS A 218 7.86 -10.75 6.72
CA LYS A 218 7.72 -10.93 8.18
C LYS A 218 7.29 -12.34 8.58
N LEU A 219 6.43 -12.99 7.78
CA LEU A 219 5.99 -14.36 8.04
C LEU A 219 7.13 -15.37 7.80
N LYS A 220 7.98 -15.12 6.80
CA LYS A 220 9.21 -15.92 6.57
C LYS A 220 10.17 -15.80 7.75
N GLU A 221 10.43 -14.58 8.25
CA GLU A 221 11.30 -14.35 9.43
C GLU A 221 10.84 -15.07 10.70
N LYS A 222 9.54 -15.27 10.89
CA LYS A 222 9.00 -15.99 12.06
C LYS A 222 9.11 -17.51 11.96
N SER A 223 9.37 -18.02 10.76
CA SER A 223 9.43 -19.46 10.48
C SER A 223 10.86 -20.01 10.56
N THR A 224 11.86 -19.12 10.67
CA THR A 224 13.27 -19.39 10.97
C THR A 224 13.56 -19.22 12.45
#